data_AF-A0A357MD84-F1
#
_entry.id   AF-A0A357MD84-F1
#
_cell.length_a   1.000
_cell.length_b   1.000
_cell.length_c   1.000
_cell.angle_alpha   90.00
_cell.angle_beta   90.00
_cell.angle_gamma   90.00
#
_symmetry.space_group_name_H-M   'P 1'
#
loop_
_entity.id
_entity.type
_entity.pdbx_description
1 polymer ?
#
loop_
_entity_poly.entity_id
_entity_poly.type
_entity_poly.pdbx_seq_one_letter_code
_entity_poly.pdbx_strand_id
1 'polypeptide(L)' 'EPQDELYEQAVTIVLEAKQASVSLLQRRMRVGYTRAARLIDSMEARGVIGPYEGSKPREVLVSLEQYQHNKISS' A
#
# COMPACT_ATOMS: atom_id res chain seq x y z
N GLU A 1 -13.00 -0.20 -11.65
CA GLU A 1 -12.28 1.01 -11.22
C GLU A 1 -10.98 1.09 -12.00
N PRO A 2 -10.64 2.22 -12.64
CA PRO A 2 -9.28 2.44 -13.13
C PRO A 2 -8.30 2.36 -11.97
N GLN A 3 -7.18 1.67 -12.16
CA GLN A 3 -6.10 1.61 -11.18
C GLN A 3 -5.65 3.04 -10.86
N ASP A 4 -5.64 3.44 -9.58
CA ASP A 4 -5.12 4.75 -9.18
C ASP A 4 -3.67 4.88 -9.67
N GLU A 5 -3.37 5.96 -10.40
CA GLU A 5 -2.05 6.24 -10.97
C GLU A 5 -0.94 6.25 -9.90
N LEU A 6 -1.30 6.58 -8.66
CA LEU A 6 -0.37 6.63 -7.53
C LEU A 6 -0.18 5.28 -6.82
N TYR A 7 -0.88 4.23 -7.25
CA TYR A 7 -0.87 2.93 -6.58
C TYR A 7 0.54 2.34 -6.47
N GLU A 8 1.29 2.30 -7.57
CA GLU A 8 2.64 1.72 -7.59
C GLU A 8 3.59 2.48 -6.66
N GLN A 9 3.51 3.82 -6.66
CA GLN A 9 4.31 4.63 -5.75
C GLN A 9 3.95 4.37 -4.29
N ALA A 10 2.65 4.23 -3.99
CA ALA A 10 2.16 3.94 -2.65
C ALA A 10 2.64 2.57 -2.14
N VAL A 11 2.62 1.54 -3.00
CA VAL A 11 3.13 0.21 -2.67
C VAL A 11 4.62 0.31 -2.30
N THR A 12 5.44 0.92 -3.15
CA THR A 12 6.88 1.08 -2.87
C THR A 12 7.14 1.73 -1.51
N ILE A 13 6.42 2.83 -1.20
CA ILE A 13 6.55 3.52 0.10
C ILE A 13 6.20 2.59 1.27
N VAL A 14 5.13 1.81 1.15
CA VAL A 14 4.69 0.89 2.20
C VAL A 14 5.69 -0.25 2.40
N LEU A 15 6.20 -0.83 1.31
CA LEU A 15 7.19 -1.92 1.36
C LEU A 15 8.51 -1.44 1.98
N GLU A 16 8.97 -0.24 1.63
CA GLU A 16 10.15 0.38 2.25
C GLU A 16 9.94 0.69 3.74
N ALA A 17 8.76 1.20 4.10
CA ALA A 17 8.43 1.55 5.48
C ALA A 17 8.14 0.32 6.37
N LYS A 18 7.92 -0.85 5.78
CA LYS A 18 7.53 -2.11 6.44
C LYS A 18 6.25 -2.00 7.29
N GLN A 19 5.41 -1.01 7.00
CA GLN A 19 4.13 -0.79 7.66
C GLN A 19 3.22 0.02 6.73
N ALA A 20 1.91 -0.20 6.81
CA ALA A 20 0.95 0.54 6.01
C ALA A 20 -0.03 1.31 6.89
N SER A 21 -0.16 2.61 6.63
CA SER A 21 -1.19 3.45 7.24
C SER A 21 -1.59 4.58 6.32
N VAL A 22 -2.83 5.05 6.46
CA VAL A 22 -3.35 6.17 5.68
C VAL A 22 -2.49 7.42 5.89
N SER A 23 -2.12 7.72 7.14
CA SER A 23 -1.31 8.90 7.49
C SER A 23 0.14 8.84 6.97
N LEU A 24 0.70 7.64 6.77
CA LEU A 24 1.99 7.47 6.09
C LEU A 24 1.90 7.96 4.65
N LEU A 25 0.91 7.47 3.89
CA LEU A 25 0.73 7.83 2.48
C LEU A 25 0.37 9.31 2.31
N GLN A 26 -0.51 9.84 3.17
CA GLN A 26 -0.84 11.28 3.16
C GLN A 26 0.42 12.15 3.28
N ARG A 27 1.33 11.82 4.20
CA ARG A 27 2.56 12.61 4.42
C ARG A 27 3.59 12.42 3.31
N ARG A 28 3.79 11.19 2.85
CA ARG A 28 4.82 10.87 1.85
C ARG A 28 4.44 11.31 0.44
N MET A 29 3.15 11.25 0.10
CA MET A 29 2.66 11.52 -1.25
C MET A 29 1.88 12.84 -1.36
N ARG A 30 1.65 13.54 -0.24
CA ARG A 30 0.85 14.78 -0.17
C ARG A 30 -0.57 14.62 -0.72
N VAL A 31 -1.18 13.46 -0.47
CA VAL A 31 -2.55 13.14 -0.90
C VAL A 31 -3.55 13.32 0.24
N GLY A 32 -4.82 13.55 -0.11
CA GLY A 32 -5.92 13.61 0.85
C GLY A 32 -6.26 12.24 1.46
N TYR A 33 -6.99 12.26 2.59
CA TYR A 33 -7.37 11.06 3.35
C TYR A 33 -8.09 10.02 2.48
N THR A 34 -9.13 10.41 1.73
CA THR A 34 -9.93 9.49 0.92
C THR A 34 -9.10 8.73 -0.09
N ARG A 35 -8.13 9.39 -0.73
CA ARG A 35 -7.26 8.75 -1.72
C ARG A 35 -6.29 7.78 -1.05
N ALA A 36 -5.65 8.20 0.04
CA ALA A 36 -4.77 7.33 0.81
C ALA A 36 -5.51 6.10 1.38
N ALA A 37 -6.75 6.26 1.84
CA ALA A 37 -7.59 5.15 2.31
C ALA A 37 -7.87 4.14 1.19
N ARG A 38 -8.31 4.60 0.01
CA ARG A 38 -8.53 3.73 -1.16
C ARG A 38 -7.27 2.98 -1.60
N LEU A 39 -6.11 3.63 -1.51
CA LEU A 39 -4.81 3.01 -1.80
C LEU A 39 -4.50 1.87 -0.80
N ILE A 40 -4.73 2.10 0.49
CA ILE A 40 -4.57 1.09 1.54
C ILE A 40 -5.54 -0.09 1.31
N ASP A 41 -6.81 0.18 1.05
CA ASP A 41 -7.81 -0.87 0.80
C ASP A 41 -7.49 -1.67 -0.47
N SER A 42 -6.96 -1.01 -1.50
CA SER A 42 -6.51 -1.67 -2.73
C SER A 42 -5.31 -2.59 -2.50
N MET A 43 -4.39 -2.21 -1.62
CA MET A 43 -3.24 -3.03 -1.24
C MET A 43 -3.67 -4.26 -0.43
N GLU A 44 -4.62 -4.10 0.48
CA GLU A 44 -5.21 -5.21 1.25
C GLU A 44 -5.89 -6.21 0.31
N ALA A 45 -6.74 -5.72 -0.60
CA ALA A 45 -7.45 -6.56 -1.56
C ALA A 45 -6.51 -7.36 -2.49
N ARG A 46 -5.28 -6.87 -2.69
CA ARG A 46 -4.24 -7.51 -3.51
C ARG A 46 -3.23 -8.34 -2.68
N GLY A 47 -3.43 -8.45 -1.37
CA GLY A 47 -2.56 -9.22 -0.49
C GLY A 47 -1.17 -8.63 -0.28
N VAL A 48 -0.98 -7.33 -0.54
CA VAL A 48 0.29 -6.62 -0.27
C VAL A 48 0.42 -6.35 1.23
N ILE A 49 -0.70 -6.08 1.90
CA ILE A 49 -0.77 -5.75 3.33
C ILE A 49 -1.88 -6.57 4.01
N GLY A 50 -1.74 -6.73 5.32
CA GLY A 50 -2.68 -7.45 6.17
C GLY A 50 -3.98 -6.69 6.46
N PRO A 51 -4.91 -7.36 7.14
CA PRO A 51 -6.21 -6.79 7.48
C PRO A 51 -6.09 -5.61 8.45
N TYR A 52 -7.17 -4.85 8.56
CA TYR A 52 -7.24 -3.75 9.52
C TYR A 52 -7.31 -4.28 10.96
N GLU A 53 -6.35 -3.91 11.80
CA GLU A 53 -6.26 -4.31 13.21
C GLU A 53 -6.55 -3.15 14.19
N GLY A 54 -7.46 -2.24 13.81
CA GLY A 54 -7.82 -1.10 14.67
C GLY A 54 -6.79 0.03 14.61
N SER A 55 -6.20 0.40 15.75
CA SER A 55 -5.29 1.55 15.82
C SER A 55 -3.87 1.26 15.33
N LYS A 56 -3.51 -0.01 15.11
CA LYS A 56 -2.18 -0.40 14.66
C LYS A 56 -2.01 -0.20 13.14
N PRO A 57 -0.79 0.15 12.68
CA PRO A 57 -0.46 0.06 11.26
C PRO A 57 -0.66 -1.37 10.75
N ARG A 58 -1.14 -1.51 9.51
CA ARG A 58 -1.30 -2.82 8.88
C ARG A 58 0.07 -3.43 8.59
N GLU A 59 0.19 -4.73 8.83
CA GLU A 59 1.40 -5.50 8.50
C GLU A 59 1.62 -5.56 6.98
N VAL A 60 2.88 -5.54 6.56
CA VAL A 60 3.26 -5.73 5.15
C VAL A 60 3.55 -7.21 4.92
N LEU A 61 2.85 -7.83 3.97
CA LEU A 61 2.87 -9.28 3.75
C LEU A 61 3.89 -9.75 2.71
N VAL A 62 4.39 -8.82 1.88
CA VAL A 62 5.32 -9.12 0.79
C VAL A 62 6.54 -8.23 0.87
N SER A 63 7.70 -8.70 0.40
CA SER A 63 8.88 -7.86 0.24
C SER A 63 8.85 -7.07 -1.08
N LEU A 64 9.66 -6.02 -1.19
CA LEU A 64 9.83 -5.27 -2.44
C LEU A 64 10.28 -6.18 -3.59
N GLU A 65 11.24 -7.08 -3.32
CA GLU A 65 11.74 -8.06 -4.30
C GLU A 65 10.62 -9.00 -4.77
N GLN A 66 9.83 -9.55 -3.84
CA GLN A 66 8.70 -10.43 -4.16
C GLN A 66 7.64 -9.70 -4.99
N TYR A 67 7.31 -8.46 -4.62
CA TYR A 67 6.34 -7.65 -5.35
C TYR A 67 6.79 -7.41 -6.80
N GLN A 68 8.06 -7.06 -7.00
CA GLN A 68 8.63 -6.86 -8.33
C GLN A 68 8.65 -8.15 -9.16
N HIS A 69 9.04 -9.28 -8.55
CA HIS A 69 9.04 -10.57 -9.23
C HIS A 69 7.63 -11.00 -9.70
N ASN A 70 6.63 -10.82 -8.83
CA ASN A 70 5.24 -11.14 -9.16
C ASN A 70 4.72 -10.28 -10.32
N LYS A 71 5.11 -9.00 -10.37
CA LYS A 71 4.71 -8.06 -11.42
C LYS A 71 5.32 -8.38 -12.79
N ILE A 72 6.53 -8.92 -12.83
CA ILE A 72 7.19 -9.31 -14.09
C ILE A 72 6.59 -10.62 -14.64
N SER A 73 6.09 -11.48 -13.74
CA SER A 73 5.54 -12.79 -14.07
C SER A 73 4.03 -12.76 -14.40
N SER A 74 3.38 -11.60 -14.26
CA SER A 74 1.94 -11.37 -14.51
C SER A 74 1.74 -10.53 -15.77
#